data_AF-A0A955YVT5-F1
#
_entry.id   AF-A0A955YVT5-F1
#
_cell.length_a   1.000
_cell.length_b   1.000
_cell.length_c   1.000
_cell.angle_alpha   90.00
_cell.angle_beta   90.00
_cell.angle_gamma   90.00
#
_symmetry.space_group_name_H-M   'P 1'
#
loop_
_entity.id
_entity.type
_entity.pdbx_description
1 polymer ?
#
loop_
_entity_poly.entity_id
_entity_poly.type
_entity_poly.pdbx_seq_one_letter_code
_entity_poly.pdbx_strand_id
1 'polypeptide(L)'
;VEAVLSRSCTFENSCHGGPPGDVAANLRLDGPEGPIGALLSAGGEGVPSCEYPPMALVNPGDPDTSWLLVKLRGPIDNDGAIVAGDWGPEPGFEPGDDPDCPAFGDRMPMTGQELPAREITLIEEWIAQGAQDDRDQ
;
A
#
# COMPACT_ATOMS: atom_id res chain seq x y z
N VAL A 1 -6.17 10.20 7.47
CA VAL A 1 -5.69 8.90 6.96
C VAL A 1 -4.70 8.23 7.89
N GLU A 2 -3.75 8.97 8.47
CA GLU A 2 -2.79 8.51 9.50
C GLU A 2 -3.35 7.46 10.47
N ALA A 3 -4.45 7.78 11.17
CA ALA A 3 -5.04 6.89 12.17
C ALA A 3 -5.55 5.54 11.62
N VAL A 4 -6.03 5.53 10.37
CA VAL A 4 -6.46 4.29 9.69
C VAL A 4 -5.24 3.42 9.40
N LEU A 5 -4.20 4.01 8.80
CA LEU A 5 -2.96 3.31 8.45
C LEU A 5 -2.27 2.75 9.70
N SER A 6 -2.10 3.56 10.75
CA SER A 6 -1.50 3.09 12.00
C SER A 6 -2.31 1.95 12.62
N ARG A 7 -3.63 2.12 12.79
CA ARG A 7 -4.44 1.10 13.46
C ARG A 7 -4.44 -0.22 12.69
N SER A 8 -4.76 -0.18 11.40
CA SER A 8 -5.07 -1.38 10.63
C SER A 8 -3.87 -2.01 9.91
N CYS A 9 -2.79 -1.25 9.67
CA CYS A 9 -1.62 -1.74 8.96
C CYS A 9 -0.41 -2.01 9.89
N THR A 10 -0.32 -1.33 11.04
CA THR A 10 0.82 -1.49 11.97
C THR A 10 0.48 -2.18 13.28
N PHE A 11 -0.70 -1.97 13.86
CA PHE A 11 -1.00 -2.49 15.20
C PHE A 11 -1.89 -3.73 15.21
N GLU A 12 -3.03 -3.72 14.51
CA GLU A 12 -4.01 -4.81 14.59
C GLU A 12 -3.54 -6.10 13.90
N ASN A 13 -2.82 -5.97 12.79
CA ASN A 13 -2.29 -7.10 12.03
C ASN A 13 -0.76 -7.19 12.06
N SER A 14 -0.08 -6.11 12.51
CA SER A 14 1.38 -5.97 12.62
C SER A 14 2.23 -6.32 11.39
N CYS A 15 1.63 -6.55 10.22
CA CYS A 15 2.41 -6.91 9.03
C CYS A 15 3.34 -5.79 8.56
N HIS A 16 2.97 -4.53 8.76
CA HIS A 16 3.79 -3.36 8.40
C HIS A 16 4.26 -2.55 9.62
N GLY A 17 4.26 -3.17 10.81
CA GLY A 17 4.76 -2.57 12.05
C GLY A 17 5.75 -3.50 12.74
N GLY A 18 6.67 -2.95 13.54
CA GLY A 18 7.67 -3.72 14.26
C GLY A 18 9.11 -3.42 13.86
N PRO A 19 10.07 -4.22 14.35
CA PRO A 19 11.49 -4.01 14.08
C PRO A 19 11.84 -4.20 12.59
N PRO A 20 12.91 -3.53 12.09
CA PRO A 20 13.39 -3.73 10.72
C PRO A 20 13.74 -5.21 10.45
N GLY A 21 13.35 -5.73 9.29
CA GLY A 21 13.62 -7.11 8.87
C GLY A 21 12.47 -8.09 9.13
N ASP A 22 11.49 -7.73 9.95
CA ASP A 22 10.32 -8.56 10.25
C ASP A 22 9.01 -8.02 9.62
N VAL A 23 9.08 -6.93 8.86
CA VAL A 23 7.93 -6.31 8.19
C VAL A 23 7.71 -6.88 6.79
N ALA A 24 6.44 -7.05 6.42
CA ALA A 24 6.04 -7.54 5.11
C ALA A 24 6.43 -6.56 4.00
N ALA A 25 6.89 -7.12 2.87
CA ALA A 25 7.23 -6.38 1.65
C ALA A 25 8.21 -5.20 1.88
N ASN A 26 9.10 -5.31 2.87
CA ASN A 26 10.04 -4.27 3.27
C ASN A 26 9.41 -2.89 3.55
N LEU A 27 8.11 -2.85 3.84
CA LEU A 27 7.38 -1.62 4.10
C LEU A 27 7.07 -1.53 5.60
N ARG A 28 7.74 -0.57 6.26
CA ARG A 28 7.52 -0.25 7.68
C ARG A 28 6.76 1.06 7.80
N LEU A 29 5.55 1.02 8.37
CA LEU A 29 4.66 2.17 8.51
C LEU A 29 4.65 2.75 9.94
N ASP A 30 5.33 2.12 10.91
CA ASP A 30 5.48 2.61 12.29
C ASP A 30 6.88 3.20 12.56
N GLY A 31 7.59 3.57 11.49
CA GLY A 31 8.89 4.24 11.53
C GLY A 31 8.82 5.67 12.07
N PRO A 32 9.98 6.35 12.23
CA PRO A 32 10.03 7.74 12.69
C PRO A 32 9.31 8.70 11.73
N GLU A 33 9.28 8.38 10.45
CA GLU A 33 8.52 9.07 9.42
C GLU A 33 7.01 8.77 9.46
N GLY A 34 6.51 7.85 10.30
CA GLY A 34 5.09 7.49 10.36
C GLY A 34 4.54 6.87 9.07
N PRO A 35 3.25 6.49 9.04
CA PRO A 35 2.68 5.72 7.94
C PRO A 35 2.61 6.51 6.63
N ILE A 36 2.27 7.81 6.67
CA ILE A 36 2.22 8.64 5.47
C ILE A 36 3.63 8.83 4.89
N GLY A 37 4.61 9.16 5.74
CA GLY A 37 6.00 9.36 5.32
C GLY A 37 6.70 8.09 4.85
N ALA A 38 6.19 6.91 5.18
CA ALA A 38 6.67 5.65 4.63
C ALA A 38 6.09 5.33 3.24
N LEU A 39 4.92 5.91 2.90
CA LEU A 39 4.28 5.75 1.59
C LEU A 39 4.74 6.80 0.56
N LEU A 40 5.26 7.93 1.05
CA LEU A 40 5.70 9.08 0.26
C LEU A 40 7.15 9.42 0.60
N SER A 41 7.97 9.66 -0.41
CA SER A 41 9.32 10.17 -0.23
C SER A 41 9.34 11.67 0.08
N ALA A 42 10.50 12.19 0.50
CA ALA A 42 10.65 13.61 0.81
C ALA A 42 10.31 14.48 -0.41
N GLY A 43 9.30 15.35 -0.29
CA GLY A 43 8.75 16.14 -1.40
C GLY A 43 7.40 15.66 -1.92
N GLY A 44 6.85 14.59 -1.35
CA GLY A 44 5.53 14.07 -1.70
C GLY A 44 5.54 13.18 -2.95
N GLU A 45 6.70 12.77 -3.47
CA GLU A 45 6.78 11.81 -4.56
C GLU A 45 6.48 10.41 -4.02
N GLY A 46 5.62 9.65 -4.72
CA GLY A 46 5.27 8.29 -4.34
C GLY A 46 6.49 7.36 -4.26
N VAL A 47 6.58 6.57 -3.19
CA VAL A 47 7.59 5.51 -3.07
C VAL A 47 7.21 4.36 -4.00
N PRO A 48 8.11 3.82 -4.86
CA PRO A 48 7.80 2.65 -5.68
C PRO A 48 7.40 1.44 -4.83
N SER A 49 6.41 0.67 -5.27
CA SER A 49 6.09 -0.63 -4.67
C SER A 49 7.20 -1.62 -4.97
N CYS A 50 7.67 -2.40 -3.98
CA CYS A 50 8.62 -3.48 -4.29
C CYS A 50 7.96 -4.59 -5.10
N GLU A 51 6.66 -4.82 -4.91
CA GLU A 51 5.93 -5.88 -5.62
C GLU A 51 5.67 -5.50 -7.08
N TYR A 52 5.49 -4.20 -7.33
CA TYR A 52 5.25 -3.65 -8.66
C TYR A 52 5.94 -2.29 -8.83
N PRO A 53 7.27 -2.26 -9.07
CA PRO A 53 8.05 -1.02 -9.14
C PRO A 53 7.55 0.05 -10.12
N PRO A 54 6.90 -0.30 -11.25
CA PRO A 54 6.28 0.71 -12.12
C PRO A 54 5.14 1.52 -11.48
N MET A 55 4.59 1.07 -10.34
CA MET A 55 3.52 1.77 -9.62
C MET A 55 4.00 2.20 -8.23
N ALA A 56 3.75 3.46 -7.89
CA ALA A 56 4.01 3.95 -6.54
C ALA A 56 3.01 3.37 -5.52
N LEU A 57 3.46 3.21 -4.27
CA LEU A 57 2.62 2.89 -3.12
C LEU A 57 1.44 3.87 -3.03
N VAL A 58 1.72 5.16 -3.19
CA VAL A 58 0.74 6.24 -3.34
C VAL A 58 1.18 7.13 -4.49
N ASN A 59 0.28 7.39 -5.44
CA ASN A 59 0.44 8.40 -6.48
C ASN A 59 -0.42 9.63 -6.15
N PRO A 60 0.14 10.72 -5.62
CA PRO A 60 -0.61 11.92 -5.26
C PRO A 60 -1.46 12.45 -6.42
N GLY A 61 -2.75 12.64 -6.15
CA GLY A 61 -3.73 13.14 -7.12
C GLY A 61 -4.36 12.06 -8.00
N ASP A 62 -3.86 10.82 -7.97
CA ASP A 62 -4.35 9.73 -8.81
C ASP A 62 -4.50 8.42 -8.01
N PRO A 63 -5.69 8.18 -7.42
CA PRO A 63 -5.98 6.96 -6.67
C PRO A 63 -5.95 5.70 -7.53
N ASP A 64 -6.26 5.80 -8.82
CA ASP A 64 -6.36 4.66 -9.73
C ASP A 64 -4.99 4.14 -10.19
N THR A 65 -3.92 4.88 -9.90
CA THR A 65 -2.54 4.47 -10.16
C THR A 65 -1.72 4.34 -8.87
N SER A 66 -2.40 4.16 -7.74
CA SER A 66 -1.79 3.96 -6.43
C SER A 66 -1.86 2.50 -5.99
N TRP A 67 -0.70 1.87 -5.77
CA TRP A 67 -0.61 0.45 -5.39
C TRP A 67 -1.35 0.15 -4.08
N LEU A 68 -1.37 1.10 -3.14
CA LEU A 68 -2.15 0.98 -1.91
C LEU A 68 -3.64 0.71 -2.19
N LEU A 69 -4.26 1.41 -3.15
CA LEU A 69 -5.66 1.14 -3.47
C LEU A 69 -5.84 -0.18 -4.20
N VAL A 70 -4.93 -0.55 -5.10
CA VAL A 70 -4.92 -1.88 -5.71
C VAL A 70 -4.98 -2.96 -4.63
N LYS A 71 -4.13 -2.82 -3.61
CA LYS A 71 -4.08 -3.71 -2.45
C LYS A 71 -5.35 -3.71 -1.60
N LEU A 72 -6.08 -2.61 -1.47
CA LEU A 72 -7.28 -2.56 -0.62
C LEU A 72 -8.56 -3.03 -1.34
N ARG A 73 -8.71 -2.75 -2.64
CA ARG A 73 -9.97 -2.96 -3.38
C ARG A 73 -9.85 -3.80 -4.65
N GLY A 74 -8.65 -4.21 -5.05
CA GLY A 74 -8.43 -5.01 -6.25
C GLY A 74 -9.29 -6.29 -6.23
N PRO A 75 -9.89 -6.67 -7.36
CA PRO A 75 -10.62 -7.94 -7.44
C PRO A 75 -9.63 -9.08 -7.17
N ILE A 76 -10.06 -10.10 -6.42
CA ILE A 76 -9.24 -11.27 -6.08
C ILE A 76 -9.74 -12.54 -6.74
N ASP A 77 -8.84 -13.49 -6.98
CA ASP A 77 -9.19 -14.85 -7.36
C ASP A 77 -9.63 -15.68 -6.14
N ASN A 78 -9.83 -16.99 -6.33
CA ASN A 78 -10.25 -17.89 -5.25
C ASN A 78 -9.16 -18.11 -4.19
N ASP A 79 -7.90 -17.76 -4.49
CA ASP A 79 -6.75 -17.92 -3.61
C ASP A 79 -6.44 -16.62 -2.84
N GLY A 80 -7.17 -15.53 -3.12
CA GLY A 80 -7.01 -14.24 -2.44
C GLY A 80 -6.01 -13.29 -3.11
N ALA A 81 -5.45 -13.68 -4.25
CA ALA A 81 -4.52 -12.87 -5.03
C ALA A 81 -5.28 -11.91 -5.96
N ILE A 82 -4.79 -10.69 -6.09
CA ILE A 82 -5.35 -9.64 -6.95
C ILE A 82 -5.24 -10.10 -8.39
N VAL A 83 -6.40 -10.12 -9.05
CA VAL A 83 -6.53 -10.42 -10.46
C VAL A 83 -5.96 -9.23 -11.23
N ALA A 84 -4.80 -9.49 -11.84
CA ALA A 84 -4.00 -8.60 -12.65
C ALA A 84 -4.66 -8.10 -13.96
N GLY A 85 -5.97 -7.91 -13.99
CA GLY A 85 -6.68 -7.31 -15.14
C GLY A 85 -6.38 -5.81 -15.26
N ASP A 86 -7.39 -4.97 -15.05
CA ASP A 86 -7.27 -3.50 -15.17
C ASP A 86 -6.25 -2.85 -14.21
N TRP A 87 -5.73 -3.62 -13.25
CA TRP A 87 -4.79 -3.20 -12.19
C TRP A 87 -3.51 -4.02 -12.18
N GLY A 88 -3.38 -4.97 -13.11
CA GLY A 88 -2.24 -5.87 -13.15
C GLY A 88 -1.02 -5.28 -13.81
N PRO A 89 0.08 -6.03 -13.73
CA PRO A 89 1.32 -5.54 -14.24
C PRO A 89 1.30 -5.61 -15.78
N GLU A 90 2.00 -4.68 -16.42
CA GLU A 90 2.04 -4.61 -17.88
C GLU A 90 2.47 -5.95 -18.50
N PRO A 91 2.00 -6.28 -19.72
CA PRO A 91 2.39 -7.53 -20.39
C PRO A 91 3.91 -7.73 -20.40
N GLY A 92 4.37 -8.84 -19.82
CA GLY A 92 5.79 -9.20 -19.74
C GLY A 92 6.47 -8.82 -18.42
N PHE A 93 5.75 -8.25 -17.45
CA PHE A 93 6.20 -8.21 -16.07
C PHE A 93 5.93 -9.56 -15.39
N GLU A 94 6.98 -10.16 -14.83
CA GLU A 94 6.91 -11.41 -14.06
C GLU A 94 7.04 -11.06 -12.57
N PRO A 95 5.96 -11.15 -11.78
CA PRO A 95 6.04 -10.85 -10.36
C PRO A 95 6.85 -11.86 -9.56
N GLY A 96 7.55 -11.40 -8.51
CA GLY A 96 8.31 -12.27 -7.60
C GLY A 96 9.76 -12.54 -8.00
N ASP A 97 10.28 -11.85 -9.02
CA ASP A 97 11.70 -11.91 -9.40
C ASP A 97 12.61 -11.17 -8.40
N ASP A 98 12.05 -10.32 -7.53
CA ASP A 98 12.78 -9.69 -6.43
C ASP A 98 12.78 -10.63 -5.20
N PRO A 99 13.94 -11.20 -4.81
CA PRO A 99 14.03 -12.09 -3.65
C PRO A 99 13.71 -11.38 -2.33
N ASP A 100 13.82 -10.06 -2.29
CA ASP A 100 13.46 -9.24 -1.14
C ASP A 100 11.97 -8.83 -1.18
N CYS A 101 11.25 -9.10 -2.27
CA CYS A 101 9.81 -8.83 -2.43
C CYS A 101 9.08 -9.98 -3.16
N PRO A 102 8.96 -11.16 -2.52
CA PRO A 102 8.60 -12.40 -3.18
C PRO A 102 7.09 -12.58 -3.46
N ALA A 103 6.24 -11.73 -2.92
CA ALA A 103 4.79 -11.84 -3.03
C ALA A 103 4.26 -10.74 -3.94
N PHE A 104 3.43 -11.08 -4.92
CA PHE A 104 2.70 -10.11 -5.71
C PHE A 104 1.21 -10.24 -5.46
N GLY A 105 0.57 -9.11 -5.27
CA GLY A 105 -0.87 -9.02 -5.46
C GLY A 105 -1.71 -9.62 -4.34
N ASP A 106 -1.16 -10.02 -3.19
CA ASP A 106 -2.02 -10.34 -2.04
C ASP A 106 -2.87 -9.13 -1.63
N ARG A 107 -4.19 -9.30 -1.49
CA ARG A 107 -5.07 -8.22 -1.03
C ARG A 107 -4.77 -7.89 0.43
N MET A 108 -4.82 -6.61 0.76
CA MET A 108 -4.62 -6.10 2.11
C MET A 108 -5.95 -5.70 2.76
N PRO A 109 -6.12 -6.00 4.06
CA PRO A 109 -5.22 -6.82 4.88
C PRO A 109 -5.29 -8.31 4.48
N MET A 110 -4.14 -8.98 4.41
CA MET A 110 -4.06 -10.40 4.01
C MET A 110 -4.79 -11.31 5.00
N THR A 111 -4.78 -10.94 6.28
CA THR A 111 -5.49 -11.64 7.34
C THR A 111 -6.33 -10.65 8.13
N GLY A 112 -7.44 -11.13 8.72
CA GLY A 112 -8.37 -10.30 9.48
C GLY A 112 -9.53 -9.74 8.65
N GLN A 113 -10.19 -8.72 9.19
CA GLN A 113 -11.33 -8.09 8.53
C GLN A 113 -10.85 -7.02 7.55
N GLU A 114 -11.43 -7.01 6.35
CA GLU A 114 -11.24 -5.92 5.39
C GLU A 114 -11.53 -4.55 6.03
N LEU A 115 -10.79 -3.53 5.60
CA LEU A 115 -11.09 -2.16 6.02
C LEU A 115 -12.54 -1.83 5.63
N PRO A 116 -13.32 -1.18 6.53
CA PRO A 116 -14.65 -0.69 6.18
C PRO A 116 -14.59 0.20 4.93
N ALA A 117 -15.60 0.09 4.06
CA ALA A 117 -15.66 0.88 2.82
C ALA A 117 -15.46 2.39 3.05
N ARG A 118 -15.97 2.92 4.17
CA ARG A 118 -15.77 4.32 4.56
C ARG A 118 -14.29 4.68 4.76
N GLU A 119 -13.49 3.80 5.33
CA GLU A 119 -12.06 4.04 5.55
C GLU A 119 -11.27 3.94 4.25
N ILE A 120 -11.66 3.02 3.37
CA ILE A 120 -11.11 2.95 2.00
C ILE A 120 -11.41 4.26 1.26
N THR A 121 -12.65 4.77 1.32
CA THR A 121 -13.01 6.07 0.73
C THR A 121 -12.18 7.22 1.31
N LEU A 122 -11.91 7.22 2.62
CA LEU A 122 -11.05 8.24 3.23
C LEU A 122 -9.62 8.21 2.68
N ILE A 123 -9.07 7.02 2.41
CA ILE A 123 -7.75 6.86 1.80
C ILE A 123 -7.78 7.34 0.35
N GLU A 124 -8.79 6.94 -0.41
CA GLU A 124 -8.99 7.37 -1.80
C GLU A 124 -9.10 8.89 -1.94
N GLU A 125 -9.93 9.53 -1.11
CA GLU A 125 -10.09 10.98 -1.09
C GLU A 125 -8.80 11.71 -0.72
N TRP A 126 -8.02 11.17 0.21
CA TRP A 126 -6.72 11.72 0.59
C TRP A 126 -5.72 11.66 -0.56
N ILE A 127 -5.64 10.52 -1.25
CA ILE A 127 -4.79 10.40 -2.45
C ILE A 127 -5.25 11.40 -3.52
N ALA A 128 -6.54 11.47 -3.81
CA ALA A 128 -7.10 12.38 -4.81
C ALA A 128 -6.82 13.87 -4.49
N GLN A 129 -6.68 14.22 -3.21
CA GLN A 129 -6.32 15.56 -2.75
C GLN A 129 -4.80 15.84 -2.77
N GLY A 130 -4.00 14.95 -3.34
CA GLY A 130 -2.56 15.12 -3.43
C GLY A 130 -1.77 14.49 -2.27
N ALA A 131 -2.39 13.58 -1.52
CA ALA A 131 -1.74 12.74 -0.51
C ALA A 131 -0.86 13.53 0.50
N GLN A 132 -1.29 14.72 0.92
CA GLN A 132 -0.47 15.55 1.79
C GLN A 132 -0.27 14.92 3.17
N ASP A 133 0.91 15.16 3.74
CA ASP A 133 1.21 14.88 5.12
C ASP A 133 0.82 16.10 5.98
N ASP A 134 -0.19 15.93 6.82
CA ASP A 134 -0.68 17.01 7.70
C ASP A 134 0.36 17.43 8.76
N ARG A 135 1.49 16.71 8.88
CA ARG A 135 2.62 17.08 9.76
C ARG A 135 3.54 18.15 9.17
N ASP A 136 3.41 18.42 7.88
CA ASP A 136 4.17 19.48 7.18
C ASP A 136 3.41 20.82 7.12
N GLN A 137 2.27 20.93 7.83
CA GLN A 137 1.50 22.17 8.03
C GLN A 137 1.65 22.74 9.44
#